data_AF-A0A3R6NUL9-F1
#
_entry.id   AF-A0A3R6NUL9-F1
#
_cell.length_a   1.000
_cell.length_b   1.000
_cell.length_c   1.000
_cell.angle_alpha   90.00
_cell.angle_beta   90.00
_cell.angle_gamma   90.00
#
_symmetry.space_group_name_H-M   'P 1'
#
loop_
_entity.id
_entity.type
_entity.pdbx_description
1 polymer ?
#
loop_
_entity_poly.entity_id
_entity_poly.type
_entity_poly.pdbx_seq_one_letter_code
_entity_poly.pdbx_strand_id
1 'polypeptide(L)'
;MSETEKLECVREMLERISDVRKLMAGANLYSMPRMNSCMREEPNSYCVDVYGNIYNCEQMVGRTENAIGTLEDIENLPDRIENKILEDECKECVFFPKCYGGCIANKNAGDVACMIEKYIISAYMQII
;
A
#
# COMPACT_ATOMS: atom_id res chain seq x y z
N MET A 1 7.46 2.68 17.70
CA MET A 1 8.70 1.99 17.27
C MET A 1 9.46 2.91 16.34
N SER A 2 10.74 3.11 16.60
CA SER A 2 11.70 3.73 15.69
C SER A 2 11.86 2.91 14.40
N GLU A 3 12.43 3.53 13.37
CA GLU A 3 12.71 2.84 12.10
C GLU A 3 13.65 1.64 12.26
N THR A 4 14.64 1.76 13.15
CA THR A 4 15.58 0.67 13.46
C THR A 4 14.87 -0.51 14.13
N GLU A 5 13.99 -0.25 15.10
CA GLU A 5 13.23 -1.32 15.77
C GLU A 5 12.28 -2.04 14.81
N LYS A 6 11.67 -1.33 13.85
CA LYS A 6 10.83 -1.95 12.81
C LYS A 6 11.64 -2.86 11.89
N LEU A 7 12.81 -2.39 11.45
CA LEU A 7 13.70 -3.19 10.61
C LEU A 7 14.17 -4.45 11.34
N GLU A 8 14.59 -4.30 12.59
CA GLU A 8 15.06 -5.41 13.42
C GLU A 8 13.98 -6.46 13.64
N CYS A 9 12.74 -6.02 13.93
CA CYS A 9 11.59 -6.91 14.05
C CYS A 9 11.38 -7.73 12.77
N VAL A 10 11.41 -7.09 11.59
CA VAL A 10 11.26 -7.80 10.32
C VAL A 10 12.45 -8.73 10.06
N ARG A 11 13.68 -8.33 10.38
CA ARG A 11 14.89 -9.16 10.26
C ARG A 11 14.78 -10.43 11.08
N GLU A 12 14.43 -10.32 12.36
CA GLU A 12 14.21 -11.47 13.24
C GLU A 12 13.10 -12.40 12.72
N MET A 13 12.04 -11.84 12.15
CA MET A 13 10.98 -12.63 11.51
C MET A 13 11.51 -13.42 10.31
N LEU A 14 12.32 -12.80 9.45
CA LEU A 14 12.90 -13.45 8.27
C LEU A 14 13.89 -14.56 8.65
N GLU A 15 14.73 -14.35 9.67
CA GLU A 15 15.70 -15.36 10.13
C GLU A 15 15.07 -16.64 10.68
N ARG A 16 13.84 -16.56 11.17
CA ARG A 16 13.09 -17.74 11.66
C ARG A 16 12.49 -18.57 10.52
N ILE A 17 12.53 -18.08 9.28
CA ILE A 17 11.95 -18.76 8.13
C ILE A 17 13.00 -19.69 7.52
N SER A 18 12.60 -20.94 7.27
CA SER A 18 13.50 -22.01 6.78
C SER A 18 14.18 -21.71 5.44
N ASP A 19 13.53 -20.91 4.59
CA ASP A 19 14.12 -20.45 3.33
C ASP A 19 13.58 -19.06 2.97
N VAL A 20 14.33 -18.02 3.29
CA VAL A 20 13.99 -16.62 3.01
C VAL A 20 13.82 -16.33 1.51
N ARG A 21 14.41 -17.15 0.63
CA ARG A 21 14.27 -16.99 -0.83
C ARG A 21 12.88 -17.43 -1.33
N LYS A 22 12.15 -18.22 -0.53
CA LYS A 22 10.75 -18.60 -0.81
C LYS A 22 9.75 -17.53 -0.39
N LEU A 23 10.19 -16.50 0.33
CA LEU A 23 9.35 -15.34 0.59
C LEU A 23 9.25 -14.45 -0.64
N MET A 24 8.14 -13.72 -0.71
CA MET A 24 7.99 -12.65 -1.70
C MET A 24 9.02 -11.50 -1.53
N ALA A 25 9.92 -11.55 -0.54
CA ALA A 25 10.94 -10.53 -0.32
C ALA A 25 11.88 -10.37 -1.54
N GLY A 26 12.39 -11.48 -2.07
CA GLY A 26 13.19 -11.47 -3.31
C GLY A 26 12.36 -10.99 -4.51
N ALA A 27 11.13 -11.48 -4.64
CA ALA A 27 10.22 -11.03 -5.71
C ALA A 27 9.94 -9.51 -5.62
N ASN A 28 9.75 -8.97 -4.42
CA ASN A 28 9.54 -7.53 -4.18
C ASN A 28 10.78 -6.70 -4.51
N LEU A 29 11.99 -7.21 -4.21
CA LEU A 29 13.24 -6.52 -4.56
C LEU A 29 13.44 -6.50 -6.10
N TYR A 30 13.26 -7.64 -6.77
CA TYR A 30 13.53 -7.77 -8.21
C TYR A 30 12.36 -7.41 -9.12
N SER A 31 11.18 -7.11 -8.59
CA SER A 31 10.02 -6.69 -9.38
C SER A 31 10.26 -5.35 -10.10
N MET A 32 9.47 -5.09 -11.14
CA MET A 32 9.44 -3.77 -11.76
C MET A 32 8.94 -2.70 -10.77
N PRO A 33 9.30 -1.42 -10.97
CA PRO A 33 8.70 -0.31 -10.23
C PRO A 33 7.17 -0.34 -10.29
N ARG A 34 6.53 0.06 -9.19
CA ARG A 34 5.07 0.27 -9.16
C ARG A 34 4.71 1.59 -9.83
N MET A 35 3.54 1.61 -10.47
CA MET A 35 2.94 2.82 -11.06
C MET A 35 1.96 3.51 -10.11
N ASN A 36 1.55 2.82 -9.04
CA ASN A 36 0.61 3.26 -8.01
C ASN A 36 0.94 2.58 -6.68
N SER A 37 0.45 3.13 -5.56
CA SER A 37 0.70 2.56 -4.23
C SER A 37 -0.11 1.28 -4.00
N CYS A 38 -1.41 1.36 -4.31
CA CYS A 38 -2.35 0.25 -4.28
C CYS A 38 -3.49 0.50 -5.27
N MET A 39 -4.45 -0.42 -5.29
CA MET A 39 -5.60 -0.38 -6.18
C MET A 39 -6.55 0.82 -5.95
N ARG A 40 -6.41 1.59 -4.86
CA ARG A 40 -7.17 2.84 -4.69
C ARG A 40 -6.86 3.87 -5.78
N GLU A 41 -5.61 3.90 -6.24
CA GLU A 41 -5.13 4.84 -7.25
C GLU A 41 -5.36 4.32 -8.68
N GLU A 42 -5.93 3.13 -8.84
CA GLU A 42 -6.29 2.59 -10.15
C GLU A 42 -7.72 3.04 -10.51
N PRO A 43 -7.91 3.82 -11.60
CA PRO A 43 -9.21 4.40 -11.92
C PRO A 43 -10.34 3.38 -12.07
N ASN A 44 -10.01 2.17 -12.56
CA ASN A 44 -10.96 1.09 -12.83
C ASN A 44 -11.07 0.06 -11.70
N SER A 45 -10.54 0.36 -10.51
CA SER A 45 -10.62 -0.53 -9.36
C SER A 45 -11.63 -0.02 -8.33
N TYR A 46 -12.47 -0.94 -7.86
CA TYR A 46 -13.57 -0.63 -6.95
C TYR A 46 -13.69 -1.71 -5.89
N CYS A 47 -14.08 -1.30 -4.68
CA CYS A 47 -14.59 -2.21 -3.67
C CYS A 47 -16.11 -2.01 -3.61
N VAL A 48 -16.86 -3.11 -3.55
CA VAL A 48 -18.32 -3.07 -3.54
C VAL A 48 -18.82 -3.85 -2.34
N ASP A 49 -19.71 -3.27 -1.55
CA ASP A 49 -20.34 -3.96 -0.42
C ASP A 49 -21.56 -4.80 -0.84
N VAL A 50 -22.14 -5.51 0.13
CA VAL A 50 -23.31 -6.38 -0.10
C VAL A 50 -24.60 -5.64 -0.45
N TYR A 51 -24.64 -4.32 -0.26
CA TYR A 51 -25.76 -3.46 -0.60
C TYR A 51 -25.57 -2.76 -1.95
N GLY A 52 -24.44 -3.03 -2.63
CA GLY A 52 -24.12 -2.39 -3.90
C GLY A 52 -23.53 -1.00 -3.77
N ASN A 53 -23.11 -0.56 -2.57
CA ASN A 53 -22.36 0.69 -2.43
C ASN A 53 -20.93 0.49 -2.94
N ILE A 54 -20.44 1.48 -3.67
CA ILE A 54 -19.13 1.47 -4.31
C ILE A 54 -18.16 2.35 -3.50
N TYR A 55 -16.94 1.84 -3.30
CA TYR A 55 -15.88 2.46 -2.53
C TYR A 55 -14.57 2.54 -3.32
N ASN A 56 -13.72 3.47 -2.88
CA ASN A 56 -12.38 3.70 -3.46
C ASN A 56 -11.29 2.85 -2.80
N CYS A 57 -11.54 2.37 -1.58
CA CYS A 57 -10.56 1.66 -0.78
C CYS A 57 -11.28 0.63 0.08
N GLU A 58 -10.68 -0.55 0.21
CA GLU A 58 -11.23 -1.63 1.04
C GLU A 58 -11.44 -1.21 2.49
N GLN A 59 -10.58 -0.33 3.03
CA GLN A 59 -10.67 0.15 4.41
C GLN A 59 -11.92 1.01 4.67
N MET A 60 -12.61 1.47 3.61
CA MET A 60 -13.80 2.31 3.71
C MET A 60 -15.11 1.53 3.54
N VAL A 61 -15.02 0.26 3.13
CA VAL A 61 -16.20 -0.59 2.88
C VAL A 61 -17.03 -0.73 4.15
N GLY A 62 -18.35 -0.57 4.01
CA GLY A 62 -19.31 -0.64 5.12
C GLY A 62 -19.48 0.68 5.90
N ARG A 63 -18.74 1.74 5.55
CA ARG A 63 -18.95 3.11 6.05
C ARG A 63 -19.67 3.92 4.99
N THR A 64 -20.99 3.91 5.00
CA THR A 64 -21.83 4.47 3.91
C THR A 64 -21.49 5.93 3.58
N GLU A 65 -21.02 6.71 4.55
CA GLU A 65 -20.56 8.09 4.36
C GLU A 65 -19.31 8.22 3.45
N ASN A 66 -18.58 7.13 3.24
CA ASN A 66 -17.42 7.06 2.35
C ASN A 66 -17.73 6.39 1.00
N ALA A 67 -19.00 6.03 0.75
CA ALA A 67 -19.42 5.52 -0.55
C ALA A 67 -19.28 6.62 -1.59
N ILE A 68 -18.78 6.26 -2.77
CA ILE A 68 -18.60 7.18 -3.90
C ILE A 68 -19.72 7.07 -4.95
N GLY A 69 -20.68 6.16 -4.71
CA GLY A 69 -21.77 5.83 -5.62
C GLY A 69 -22.29 4.42 -5.35
N THR A 70 -23.15 3.93 -6.22
CA THR A 70 -23.78 2.61 -6.12
C THR A 70 -23.76 1.88 -7.46
N LEU A 71 -23.96 0.56 -7.45
CA LEU A 71 -24.09 -0.23 -8.69
C LEU A 71 -25.28 0.18 -9.56
N GLU A 72 -26.30 0.79 -8.97
CA GLU A 72 -27.48 1.30 -9.69
C GLU A 72 -27.17 2.56 -10.50
N ASP A 73 -26.13 3.31 -10.12
CA ASP A 73 -25.77 4.61 -10.69
C ASP A 73 -24.30 4.68 -11.13
N ILE A 74 -23.81 3.58 -11.71
CA ILE A 74 -22.38 3.43 -12.07
C ILE A 74 -21.92 4.43 -13.15
N GLU A 75 -22.84 4.90 -13.99
CA GLU A 75 -22.54 5.86 -15.06
C GLU A 75 -22.18 7.25 -14.52
N ASN A 76 -22.60 7.57 -13.29
CA ASN A 76 -22.38 8.86 -12.64
C ASN A 76 -21.29 8.82 -11.56
N LEU A 77 -20.44 7.79 -11.55
CA LEU A 77 -19.30 7.75 -10.64
C LEU A 77 -18.35 8.94 -10.88
N PRO A 78 -17.81 9.54 -9.81
CA PRO A 78 -16.86 10.64 -9.96
C PRO A 78 -15.58 10.18 -10.68
N ASP A 79 -14.97 11.06 -11.47
CA ASP A 79 -13.61 10.82 -11.98
C ASP A 79 -12.63 10.75 -10.81
N ARG A 80 -11.73 9.76 -10.86
CA ARG A 80 -10.84 9.37 -9.76
C ARG A 80 -9.37 9.58 -10.08
N ILE A 81 -9.04 10.21 -11.21
CA ILE A 81 -7.66 10.55 -11.55
C ILE A 81 -7.23 11.75 -10.66
N GLU A 82 -6.78 11.44 -9.45
CA GLU A 82 -6.15 12.42 -8.57
C GLU A 82 -4.64 12.48 -8.82
N ASN A 83 -4.12 13.70 -9.02
CA ASN A 83 -2.67 13.90 -9.00
C ASN A 83 -2.14 13.62 -7.59
N LYS A 84 -1.32 12.59 -7.44
CA LYS A 84 -0.71 12.25 -6.16
C LYS A 84 0.29 13.33 -5.75
N ILE A 85 0.04 13.95 -4.60
CA ILE A 85 1.03 14.82 -3.94
C ILE A 85 1.95 13.92 -3.09
N LEU A 86 3.23 13.92 -3.42
CA LEU A 86 4.24 13.16 -2.69
C LEU A 86 4.75 13.95 -1.48
N GLU A 87 4.83 13.27 -0.34
CA GLU A 87 5.52 13.78 0.85
C GLU A 87 7.01 13.96 0.58
N ASP A 88 7.63 14.93 1.25
CA ASP A 88 9.07 15.23 1.07
C ASP A 88 9.95 14.01 1.37
N GLU A 89 9.60 13.23 2.38
CA GLU A 89 10.28 11.98 2.74
C GLU A 89 10.27 10.96 1.59
N CYS A 90 9.21 10.93 0.78
CA CYS A 90 9.08 10.01 -0.34
C CYS A 90 9.90 10.45 -1.56
N LYS A 91 10.14 11.76 -1.74
CA LYS A 91 10.92 12.31 -2.86
C LYS A 91 12.38 11.84 -2.81
N GLU A 92 12.92 11.66 -1.61
CA GLU A 92 14.30 11.21 -1.38
C GLU A 92 14.38 9.71 -1.02
N CYS A 93 13.24 8.99 -0.95
CA CYS A 93 13.20 7.60 -0.53
C CYS A 93 13.62 6.65 -1.65
N VAL A 94 14.72 5.91 -1.44
CA VAL A 94 15.19 4.88 -2.40
C VAL A 94 14.20 3.74 -2.63
N PHE A 95 13.24 3.54 -1.72
CA PHE A 95 12.19 2.53 -1.84
C PHE A 95 10.90 3.06 -2.48
N PHE A 96 10.85 4.35 -2.85
CA PHE A 96 9.68 4.95 -3.51
C PHE A 96 9.22 4.15 -4.75
N PRO A 97 10.11 3.65 -5.63
CA PRO A 97 9.69 2.82 -6.77
C PRO A 97 8.98 1.52 -6.38
N LYS A 98 9.06 1.07 -5.12
CA LYS A 98 8.49 -0.19 -4.63
C LYS A 98 7.17 -0.01 -3.87
N CYS A 99 6.97 1.12 -3.21
CA CYS A 99 5.75 1.40 -2.44
C CYS A 99 4.90 2.54 -3.00
N TYR A 100 5.48 3.35 -3.91
CA TYR A 100 4.87 4.52 -4.51
C TYR A 100 4.23 5.49 -3.50
N GLY A 101 4.82 5.65 -2.31
CA GLY A 101 4.34 6.57 -1.26
C GLY A 101 3.35 5.96 -0.25
N GLY A 102 3.07 4.66 -0.34
CA GLY A 102 2.36 3.93 0.71
C GLY A 102 0.85 4.21 0.82
N CYS A 103 0.26 3.87 1.96
CA CYS A 103 -1.19 3.85 2.19
C CYS A 103 -1.73 5.21 2.67
N ILE A 104 -2.51 5.88 1.82
CA ILE A 104 -3.19 7.15 2.15
C ILE A 104 -4.27 6.99 3.23
N ALA A 105 -4.93 5.84 3.31
CA ALA A 105 -5.96 5.61 4.32
C ALA A 105 -5.37 5.52 5.73
N ASN A 106 -4.20 4.87 5.88
CA ASN A 106 -3.42 4.91 7.13
C ASN A 106 -3.00 6.34 7.47
N LYS A 107 -2.47 7.10 6.50
CA LYS A 107 -2.09 8.50 6.69
C LYS A 107 -3.25 9.34 7.23
N ASN A 108 -4.42 9.23 6.61
CA ASN A 108 -5.61 9.98 7.00
C ASN A 108 -6.13 9.58 8.39
N ALA A 109 -5.88 8.33 8.82
CA ALA A 109 -6.17 7.86 10.17
C ALA A 109 -5.11 8.29 11.22
N GLY A 110 -4.05 9.01 10.81
CA GLY A 110 -2.95 9.41 11.69
C GLY A 110 -1.94 8.29 11.96
N ASP A 111 -1.95 7.23 11.15
CA ASP A 111 -1.01 6.11 11.23
C ASP A 111 0.09 6.21 10.17
N VAL A 112 1.08 5.32 10.26
CA VAL A 112 2.22 5.24 9.34
C VAL A 112 1.75 4.83 7.96
N ALA A 113 1.96 5.70 6.97
CA ALA A 113 1.64 5.46 5.57
C ALA A 113 2.60 4.46 4.90
N CYS A 114 3.87 4.48 5.29
CA CYS A 114 4.90 3.61 4.74
C CYS A 114 4.51 2.14 4.88
N MET A 115 4.46 1.44 3.75
CA MET A 115 4.18 0.00 3.72
C MET A 115 5.41 -0.81 4.13
N ILE A 116 5.18 -2.08 4.44
CA ILE A 116 6.18 -2.99 5.00
C ILE A 116 7.33 -3.31 4.02
N GLU A 117 7.15 -3.06 2.73
CA GLU A 117 8.14 -3.31 1.67
C GLU A 117 9.50 -2.69 1.96
N LYS A 118 9.53 -1.47 2.53
CA LYS A 118 10.79 -0.81 2.95
C LYS A 118 11.59 -1.72 3.88
N TYR A 119 10.93 -2.26 4.90
CA TYR A 119 11.58 -3.07 5.93
C TYR A 119 11.86 -4.50 5.43
N ILE A 120 10.95 -5.12 4.68
CA ILE A 120 11.15 -6.46 4.10
C ILE A 120 12.34 -6.47 3.15
N ILE A 121 12.41 -5.50 2.23
CA ILE A 121 13.50 -5.44 1.25
C ILE A 121 14.82 -5.16 1.96
N SER A 122 14.83 -4.20 2.90
CA SER A 122 16.04 -3.88 3.67
C SER A 122 16.56 -5.07 4.48
N ALA A 123 15.67 -5.77 5.20
CA ALA A 123 16.05 -6.94 5.99
C ALA A 123 16.50 -8.10 5.10
N TYR A 124 15.82 -8.34 3.97
CA TYR A 124 16.22 -9.36 3.01
C TYR A 124 17.63 -9.11 2.47
N MET A 125 17.95 -7.86 2.09
CA MET A 125 19.29 -7.46 1.63
C MET A 125 20.40 -7.61 2.69
N GLN A 126 20.06 -7.68 3.98
CA GLN A 126 21.02 -7.91 5.06
C GLN A 126 21.27 -9.40 5.34
N ILE A 127 20.35 -10.27 4.93
CA ILE A 127 20.41 -11.71 5.18
C ILE A 127 21.08 -12.46 4.02
N ILE A 128 20.90 -11.99 2.79
CA ILE A 128 21.51 -12.60 1.58
C ILE A 128 22.92 -12.06 1.31
#